data_AF-A0A9K3LX03-F1
#
_entry.id   AF-A0A9K3LX03-F1
#
_cell.length_a   1.000
_cell.length_b   1.000
_cell.length_c   1.000
_cell.angle_alpha   90.00
_cell.angle_beta   90.00
_cell.angle_gamma   90.00
#
_symmetry.space_group_name_H-M   'P 1'
#
loop_
_entity.id
_entity.type
_entity.pdbx_description
1 polymer ?
#
loop_
_entity_poly.entity_id
_entity_poly.type
_entity_poly.pdbx_seq_one_letter_code
_entity_poly.pdbx_strand_id
1 'polypeptide(L)'
;MAKGEAGSQIPPSGSEEEIHREYVMESGKIRIENPGLCAIDFETVIGIVVKEILGWDGKNNCNKLGYGLFGDLDAQAFAVEEQGRKTLRAHFLLWDKGYNELIEGLSTPEGQEEYVKQVSKYVDRVMSTRLHGFNPRSVPNACSSDCTSVGEGIEEYMHNTGP
;
A
#
# COMPACT_ATOMS: atom_id res chain seq x y z
N MET A 1 10.57 -6.01 -45.45
CA MET A 1 9.20 -5.56 -45.12
C MET A 1 8.46 -6.79 -44.60
N ALA A 2 7.82 -6.84 -43.45
CA ALA A 2 7.11 -5.80 -42.69
C ALA A 2 7.46 -5.84 -41.19
N LYS A 3 7.44 -4.67 -40.56
CA LYS A 3 7.48 -4.49 -39.11
C LYS A 3 6.08 -4.82 -38.56
N GLY A 4 5.98 -5.72 -37.60
CA GLY A 4 4.76 -5.92 -36.82
C GLY A 4 4.66 -4.81 -35.78
N GLU A 5 3.73 -3.89 -35.99
CA GLU A 5 3.38 -2.87 -35.00
C GLU A 5 2.63 -3.56 -33.86
N ALA A 6 3.20 -3.53 -32.66
CA ALA A 6 2.48 -3.81 -31.44
C ALA A 6 1.48 -2.67 -31.23
N GLY A 7 0.27 -2.84 -31.75
CA GLY A 7 -0.84 -1.94 -31.50
C GLY A 7 -1.09 -1.89 -30.00
N SER A 8 -0.78 -0.76 -29.38
CA SER A 8 -1.22 -0.42 -28.03
C SER A 8 -2.76 -0.46 -28.03
N GLN A 9 -3.33 -1.56 -27.59
CA GLN A 9 -4.78 -1.68 -27.46
C GLN A 9 -5.23 -0.70 -26.38
N ILE A 10 -6.02 0.28 -26.81
CA ILE A 10 -6.80 1.15 -25.91
C ILE A 10 -7.64 0.21 -25.02
N PRO A 11 -7.62 0.37 -23.69
CA PRO A 11 -8.41 -0.50 -22.81
C PRO A 11 -9.89 -0.44 -23.22
N PRO A 12 -10.60 -1.58 -23.19
CA PRO A 12 -11.98 -1.67 -23.66
C PRO A 12 -12.87 -0.68 -22.90
N SER A 13 -13.80 -0.04 -23.61
CA SER A 13 -14.75 0.94 -23.10
C SER A 13 -15.89 0.32 -22.26
N GLY A 14 -15.59 -0.73 -21.49
CA GLY A 14 -16.55 -1.44 -20.65
C GLY A 14 -16.89 -0.69 -19.37
N SER A 15 -17.97 -1.08 -18.69
CA SER A 15 -18.24 -0.59 -17.34
C SER A 15 -17.15 -1.07 -16.37
N GLU A 16 -16.94 -0.38 -15.25
CA GLU A 16 -15.93 -0.77 -14.25
C GLU A 16 -16.11 -2.22 -13.79
N GLU A 17 -17.36 -2.66 -13.66
CA GLU A 17 -17.68 -4.04 -13.28
C GLU A 17 -17.32 -5.06 -14.37
N GLU A 18 -17.43 -4.68 -15.64
CA GLU A 18 -17.05 -5.53 -16.76
C GLU A 18 -15.53 -5.69 -16.83
N ILE A 19 -14.80 -4.59 -16.72
CA ILE A 19 -13.33 -4.58 -16.66
C ILE A 19 -12.84 -5.42 -15.47
N HIS A 20 -13.45 -5.26 -14.29
CA HIS A 20 -13.06 -6.03 -13.11
C HIS A 20 -13.32 -7.53 -13.31
N ARG A 21 -14.48 -7.91 -13.86
CA ARG A 21 -14.79 -9.32 -14.14
C ARG A 21 -13.80 -9.93 -15.13
N GLU A 22 -13.48 -9.23 -16.21
CA GLU A 22 -12.52 -9.69 -17.21
C GLU A 22 -11.14 -9.91 -16.59
N TYR A 23 -10.65 -8.94 -15.82
CA TYR A 23 -9.38 -9.04 -15.10
C TYR A 23 -9.34 -10.27 -14.18
N VAL A 24 -10.41 -10.51 -13.39
CA VAL A 24 -10.49 -11.65 -12.47
C VAL A 24 -10.43 -12.97 -13.22
N MET A 25 -11.14 -13.07 -14.34
CA MET A 25 -11.17 -14.28 -15.16
C MET A 25 -9.82 -14.56 -15.81
N GLU A 26 -9.19 -13.54 -16.40
CA GLU A 26 -7.91 -13.69 -17.07
C GLU A 26 -6.77 -14.00 -16.08
N SER A 27 -6.74 -13.28 -14.96
CA SER A 27 -5.80 -13.58 -13.86
C SER A 27 -5.99 -15.00 -13.33
N GLY A 28 -7.24 -15.51 -13.34
CA GLY A 28 -7.55 -16.89 -13.00
C GLY A 28 -6.88 -17.91 -13.91
N LYS A 29 -6.93 -17.70 -15.23
CA LYS A 29 -6.27 -18.59 -16.21
C LYS A 29 -4.76 -18.58 -16.04
N ILE A 30 -4.15 -17.39 -15.94
CA ILE A 30 -2.69 -17.22 -15.77
C ILE A 30 -2.18 -18.01 -14.56
N ARG A 31 -2.88 -17.91 -13.42
CA ARG A 31 -2.50 -18.63 -12.19
C ARG A 31 -2.60 -20.14 -12.32
N ILE A 32 -3.58 -20.65 -13.06
CA ILE A 32 -3.76 -22.10 -13.28
C ILE A 32 -2.66 -22.63 -14.22
N GLU A 33 -2.33 -21.88 -15.27
CA GLU A 33 -1.31 -22.27 -16.25
C GLU A 33 0.12 -22.13 -15.70
N ASN A 34 0.34 -21.15 -14.81
CA ASN A 34 1.67 -20.76 -14.33
C ASN A 34 1.76 -20.62 -12.80
N PRO A 35 1.35 -21.63 -12.00
CA PRO A 35 1.20 -21.49 -10.55
C PRO A 35 2.49 -21.11 -9.83
N GLY A 36 3.64 -21.65 -10.27
CA GLY A 36 4.94 -21.33 -9.67
C GLY A 36 5.40 -19.89 -9.93
N LEU A 37 5.19 -19.38 -11.15
CA LEU A 37 5.53 -17.98 -11.46
C LEU A 37 4.66 -17.01 -10.67
N CYS A 38 3.37 -17.32 -10.52
CA CYS A 38 2.48 -16.51 -9.69
C CYS A 38 2.86 -16.54 -8.20
N ALA A 39 3.36 -17.67 -7.68
CA ALA A 39 3.87 -17.73 -6.31
C ALA A 39 5.12 -16.84 -6.13
N ILE A 40 6.05 -16.84 -7.08
CA ILE A 40 7.25 -15.99 -7.04
C ILE A 40 6.88 -14.50 -7.13
N ASP A 41 5.94 -14.14 -8.01
CA ASP A 41 5.43 -12.77 -8.12
C ASP A 41 4.78 -12.32 -6.81
N PHE A 42 3.95 -13.17 -6.20
CA PHE A 42 3.36 -12.93 -4.89
C PHE A 42 4.42 -12.71 -3.81
N GLU A 43 5.44 -13.56 -3.72
CA GLU A 43 6.56 -13.37 -2.77
C GLU A 43 7.31 -12.05 -3.02
N THR A 44 7.48 -11.66 -4.28
CA THR A 44 8.12 -10.40 -4.66
C THR A 44 7.31 -9.21 -4.16
N VAL A 45 5.98 -9.23 -4.35
CA VAL A 45 5.06 -8.21 -3.83
C VAL A 45 5.12 -8.13 -2.30
N ILE A 46 5.12 -9.28 -1.62
CA ILE A 46 5.26 -9.34 -0.15
C ILE A 46 6.59 -8.73 0.30
N GLY A 47 7.69 -9.00 -0.40
CA GLY A 47 8.99 -8.39 -0.12
C GLY A 47 8.97 -6.86 -0.23
N ILE A 48 8.27 -6.32 -1.22
CA ILE A 48 8.07 -4.87 -1.37
C ILE A 48 7.24 -4.32 -0.20
N VAL A 49 6.13 -4.99 0.17
CA VAL A 49 5.30 -4.57 1.31
C VAL A 49 6.12 -4.53 2.59
N VAL A 50 6.88 -5.59 2.89
CA VAL A 50 7.72 -5.67 4.10
C VAL A 50 8.77 -4.55 4.11
N LYS A 51 9.43 -4.30 2.97
CA LYS A 51 10.52 -3.33 2.91
C LYS A 51 10.05 -1.87 2.89
N GLU A 52 9.07 -1.56 2.05
CA GLU A 52 8.69 -0.19 1.72
C GLU A 52 7.44 0.28 2.48
N ILE A 53 6.49 -0.62 2.79
CA ILE A 53 5.27 -0.25 3.53
C ILE A 53 5.50 -0.42 5.04
N LEU A 54 6.07 -1.55 5.47
CA LEU A 54 6.36 -1.80 6.89
C LEU A 54 7.68 -1.20 7.36
N GLY A 55 8.55 -0.79 6.44
CA GLY A 55 9.85 -0.23 6.82
C GLY A 55 10.89 -1.23 7.30
N TRP A 56 10.67 -2.52 7.09
CA TRP A 56 11.50 -3.56 7.70
C TRP A 56 12.75 -3.83 6.86
N ASP A 57 13.91 -3.74 7.48
CA ASP A 57 15.17 -4.20 6.90
C ASP A 57 15.34 -5.70 7.16
N GLY A 58 14.97 -6.51 6.17
CA GLY A 58 15.10 -7.96 6.24
C GLY A 58 16.54 -8.47 6.42
N LYS A 59 17.58 -7.67 6.14
CA LYS A 59 18.98 -8.09 6.34
C LYS A 59 19.40 -7.97 7.79
N ASN A 60 19.04 -6.86 8.43
CA ASN A 60 19.37 -6.58 9.82
C ASN A 60 18.27 -7.05 10.79
N ASN A 61 17.15 -7.51 10.24
CA ASN A 61 15.95 -7.95 10.95
C ASN A 61 15.45 -6.91 11.95
N CYS A 62 15.35 -5.66 11.50
CA CYS A 62 14.88 -4.53 12.31
C CYS A 62 14.11 -3.52 11.46
N ASN A 63 13.27 -2.72 12.11
CA ASN A 63 12.58 -1.61 11.45
C ASN A 63 13.55 -0.42 11.24
N LYS A 64 13.41 0.26 10.11
CA LYS A 64 14.06 1.55 9.85
C LYS A 64 13.27 2.65 10.57
N LEU A 65 13.89 3.27 11.56
CA LEU A 65 13.28 4.31 12.40
C LEU A 65 12.59 5.41 11.55
N GLY A 66 11.32 5.66 11.83
CA GLY A 66 10.48 6.66 11.16
C GLY A 66 10.14 6.35 9.71
N TYR A 67 10.42 5.14 9.22
CA TYR A 67 10.33 4.77 7.80
C TYR A 67 9.35 3.62 7.62
N GLY A 68 8.09 3.79 7.98
CA GLY A 68 7.04 2.79 7.81
C GLY A 68 5.65 3.43 7.92
N LEU A 69 4.71 2.98 7.09
CA LEU A 69 3.36 3.56 7.04
C LEU A 69 2.64 3.45 8.40
N PHE A 70 2.79 2.30 9.05
CA PHE A 70 2.15 1.98 10.32
C PHE A 70 2.93 2.49 11.55
N GLY A 71 4.16 2.95 11.38
CA GLY A 71 5.04 3.33 12.50
C GLY A 71 6.25 2.40 12.66
N ASP A 72 6.93 2.53 13.79
CA ASP A 72 8.11 1.74 14.10
C ASP A 72 7.71 0.40 14.74
N LEU A 73 8.13 -0.68 14.10
CA LEU A 73 7.82 -2.04 14.54
C LEU A 73 8.96 -2.65 15.37
N ASP A 74 8.61 -3.36 16.44
CA ASP A 74 9.52 -4.26 17.17
C ASP A 74 9.66 -5.61 16.46
N ALA A 75 8.59 -6.06 15.81
CA ALA A 75 8.55 -7.31 15.06
C ALA A 75 7.45 -7.28 13.99
N GLN A 76 7.60 -8.16 12.99
CA GLN A 76 6.55 -8.47 12.03
C GLN A 76 6.55 -9.96 11.71
N ALA A 77 5.38 -10.51 11.42
CA ALA A 77 5.22 -11.83 10.86
C ALA A 77 4.07 -11.83 9.85
N PHE A 78 4.06 -12.79 8.94
CA PHE A 78 2.90 -13.04 8.10
C PHE A 78 2.68 -14.52 7.87
N ALA A 79 1.42 -14.90 7.68
CA ALA A 79 1.03 -16.23 7.27
C ALA A 79 0.44 -16.16 5.85
N VAL A 80 0.92 -17.03 4.97
CA VAL A 80 0.38 -17.18 3.63
C VAL A 80 -0.66 -18.29 3.66
N GLU A 81 -1.86 -17.97 3.18
CA GLU A 81 -2.94 -18.94 3.02
C GLU A 81 -3.49 -18.91 1.60
N GLU A 82 -3.98 -20.06 1.15
CA GLU A 82 -4.81 -20.17 -0.03
C GLU A 82 -6.27 -20.26 0.44
N GLN A 83 -7.01 -19.15 0.36
CA GLN A 83 -8.40 -19.12 0.79
C GLN A 83 -9.35 -19.26 -0.41
N GLY A 84 -10.21 -20.29 -0.40
CA GLY A 84 -11.32 -20.44 -1.33
C GLY A 84 -10.89 -20.57 -2.80
N ARG A 85 -11.20 -19.57 -3.63
CA ARG A 85 -11.04 -19.56 -5.12
C ARG A 85 -9.58 -19.61 -5.62
N LYS A 86 -8.68 -20.24 -4.88
CA LYS A 86 -7.27 -20.46 -5.22
C LYS A 86 -6.46 -19.18 -5.42
N THR A 87 -6.65 -18.22 -4.54
CA THR A 87 -5.84 -16.99 -4.50
C THR A 87 -5.03 -16.95 -3.22
N LEU A 88 -3.73 -16.69 -3.36
CA LEU A 88 -2.84 -16.47 -2.23
C LEU A 88 -3.18 -15.17 -1.51
N ARG A 89 -3.18 -15.23 -0.18
CA ARG A 89 -3.37 -14.10 0.72
C ARG A 89 -2.29 -14.15 1.79
N ALA A 90 -1.78 -12.98 2.17
CA ALA A 90 -0.92 -12.85 3.33
C ALA A 90 -1.66 -12.09 4.42
N HIS A 91 -1.74 -12.67 5.60
CA HIS A 91 -2.19 -11.99 6.81
C HIS A 91 -0.97 -11.57 7.60
N PHE A 92 -0.85 -10.28 7.88
CA PHE A 92 0.27 -9.72 8.65
C PHE A 92 -0.11 -9.55 10.12
N LEU A 93 0.87 -9.83 10.98
CA LEU A 93 0.88 -9.51 12.40
C LEU A 93 2.03 -8.55 12.65
N LEU A 94 1.71 -7.39 13.21
CA LEU A 94 2.67 -6.31 13.45
C LEU A 94 2.73 -6.01 14.94
N TRP A 95 3.93 -5.88 15.48
CA TRP A 95 4.16 -5.43 16.86
C TRP A 95 4.65 -3.98 16.80
N ASP A 96 3.72 -3.05 16.96
CA ASP A 96 4.01 -1.62 16.94
C ASP A 96 4.49 -1.13 18.32
N LYS A 97 5.57 -0.33 18.32
CA LYS A 97 6.20 0.18 19.54
C LYS A 97 5.28 1.11 20.35
N GLY A 98 4.43 1.88 19.69
CA GLY A 98 3.53 2.84 20.32
C GLY A 98 2.21 2.23 20.80
N TYR A 99 1.93 0.97 20.46
CA TYR A 99 0.61 0.36 20.72
C TYR A 99 0.25 0.30 22.21
N ASN A 100 1.19 -0.10 23.07
CA ASN A 100 0.89 -0.23 24.51
C ASN A 100 0.62 1.14 25.16
N GLU A 101 1.47 2.13 24.88
CA GLU A 101 1.29 3.52 25.36
C GLU A 101 -0.07 4.09 24.91
N LEU A 102 -0.44 3.85 23.66
CA LEU A 102 -1.72 4.26 23.09
C LEU A 102 -2.91 3.65 23.85
N ILE A 103 -2.89 2.33 24.10
CA ILE A 103 -3.99 1.63 24.80
C ILE A 103 -4.08 2.07 26.27
N GLU A 104 -2.96 2.23 26.96
CA GLU A 104 -2.91 2.75 28.32
C GLU A 104 -3.51 4.16 28.38
N GLY A 105 -3.08 5.02 27.46
CA GLY A 105 -3.58 6.39 27.33
C GLY A 105 -5.09 6.48 27.10
N LEU A 106 -5.62 5.67 26.17
CA LEU A 106 -7.05 5.58 25.88
C LEU A 106 -7.89 5.04 27.05
N SER A 107 -7.25 4.32 27.98
CA SER A 107 -7.90 3.72 29.14
C SER A 107 -8.02 4.67 30.33
N THR A 108 -7.42 5.87 30.25
CA THR A 108 -7.48 6.90 31.32
C THR A 108 -8.42 8.04 30.93
N PRO A 109 -9.31 8.52 31.83
CA PRO A 109 -10.19 9.65 31.55
C PRO A 109 -9.43 10.93 31.17
N GLU A 110 -8.26 11.16 31.77
CA GLU A 110 -7.45 12.37 31.56
C GLU A 110 -6.73 12.37 30.20
N GLY A 111 -6.33 11.19 29.72
CA GLY A 111 -5.62 11.03 28.45
C GLY A 111 -6.53 10.77 27.24
N GLN A 112 -7.77 10.33 27.47
CA GLN A 112 -8.64 9.81 26.41
C GLN A 112 -8.83 10.78 25.24
N GLU A 113 -9.07 12.07 25.50
CA GLU A 113 -9.30 13.05 24.44
C GLU A 113 -8.06 13.23 23.53
N GLU A 114 -6.87 13.26 24.12
CA GLU A 114 -5.62 13.44 23.40
C GLU A 114 -5.29 12.20 22.56
N TYR A 115 -5.34 11.01 23.16
CA TYR A 115 -5.05 9.78 22.43
C TYR A 115 -6.07 9.48 21.33
N VAL A 116 -7.35 9.84 21.50
CA VAL A 116 -8.34 9.77 20.41
C VAL A 116 -7.94 10.67 19.24
N LYS A 117 -7.45 11.89 19.49
CA LYS A 117 -6.95 12.76 18.41
C LYS A 117 -5.74 12.15 17.70
N GLN A 118 -4.85 11.49 18.43
CA GLN A 118 -3.70 10.80 17.84
C GLN A 118 -4.11 9.62 16.96
N VAL A 119 -5.04 8.76 17.43
CA VAL A 119 -5.58 7.65 16.63
C VAL A 119 -6.25 8.17 15.36
N SER A 120 -7.09 9.20 15.47
CA SER A 120 -7.77 9.77 14.30
C SER A 120 -6.77 10.27 13.25
N LYS A 121 -5.74 11.03 13.67
CA LYS A 121 -4.66 11.48 12.77
C LYS A 121 -3.92 10.30 12.13
N TYR A 122 -3.66 9.25 12.91
CA TYR A 122 -3.00 8.05 12.42
C TYR A 122 -3.86 7.32 11.37
N VAL A 123 -5.16 7.11 11.66
CA VAL A 123 -6.11 6.50 10.72
C VAL A 123 -6.20 7.32 9.44
N ASP A 124 -6.33 8.65 9.53
CA ASP A 124 -6.37 9.52 8.35
C ASP A 124 -5.09 9.41 7.52
N ARG A 125 -3.93 9.27 8.17
CA ARG A 125 -2.64 9.07 7.48
C ARG A 125 -2.59 7.73 6.76
N VAL A 126 -2.91 6.63 7.45
CA VAL A 126 -2.77 5.25 6.94
C VAL A 126 -3.86 4.88 5.92
N MET A 127 -5.08 5.38 6.11
CA MET A 127 -6.22 5.14 5.22
C MET A 127 -6.24 6.09 4.03
N SER A 128 -5.29 7.04 3.96
CA SER A 128 -5.12 7.85 2.76
C SER A 128 -4.56 7.01 1.62
N THR A 129 -4.98 7.32 0.39
CA THR A 129 -4.31 6.82 -0.83
C THR A 129 -3.02 7.57 -1.14
N ARG A 130 -2.52 8.40 -0.21
CA ARG A 130 -1.29 9.17 -0.41
C ARG A 130 -0.09 8.24 -0.26
N LEU A 131 0.78 8.27 -1.25
CA LEU A 131 2.06 7.57 -1.21
C LEU A 131 2.89 8.10 -0.03
N HIS A 132 3.26 7.21 0.89
CA HIS A 132 4.11 7.51 2.03
C HIS A 132 5.59 7.29 1.68
N GLY A 133 6.48 8.19 2.11
CA GLY A 133 7.94 8.01 1.95
C GLY A 133 8.49 8.13 0.53
N PHE A 134 7.65 8.35 -0.49
CA PHE A 134 8.10 8.60 -1.85
C PHE A 134 8.44 10.08 -2.05
N ASN A 135 9.60 10.35 -2.65
CA ASN A 135 9.88 11.66 -3.22
C ASN A 135 8.86 11.91 -4.35
N PRO A 136 8.08 12.99 -4.35
CA PRO A 136 7.10 13.27 -5.41
C PRO A 136 7.70 13.29 -6.83
N ARG A 137 9.02 13.49 -6.94
CA ARG A 137 9.77 13.47 -8.20
C ARG A 137 10.28 12.08 -8.61
N SER A 138 10.07 11.06 -7.79
CA SER A 138 10.59 9.70 -8.01
C SER A 138 9.58 8.73 -8.61
N VAL A 139 8.30 9.11 -8.67
CA VAL A 139 7.27 8.36 -9.36
C VAL A 139 7.16 8.95 -10.77
N PRO A 140 7.52 8.23 -11.84
CA PRO A 140 7.14 8.64 -13.18
C PRO A 140 5.63 8.76 -13.20
N ASN A 141 5.09 9.91 -13.62
CA ASN A 141 3.64 10.06 -13.74
C ASN A 141 3.12 8.90 -14.62
N ALA A 142 2.32 8.01 -14.02
CA ALA A 142 1.72 6.89 -14.73
C ALA A 142 0.73 7.36 -15.81
N CYS A 143 0.25 8.61 -15.69
CA CYS A 143 -0.51 9.30 -16.71
C CYS A 143 0.31 10.45 -17.33
N SER A 144 0.07 10.73 -18.62
CA SER A 144 0.59 11.92 -19.27
C SER A 144 0.09 13.19 -18.56
N SER A 145 0.83 14.28 -18.69
CA SER A 145 0.52 15.62 -18.14
C SER A 145 -0.87 16.18 -18.48
N ASP A 146 -1.62 15.51 -19.36
CA ASP A 146 -2.94 15.93 -19.80
C ASP A 146 -4.06 15.45 -18.87
N CYS A 147 -3.76 14.60 -17.87
CA CYS A 147 -4.72 14.16 -16.86
C CYS A 147 -4.81 15.13 -15.66
N THR A 148 -4.79 16.43 -15.90
CA THR A 148 -4.92 17.42 -14.82
C THR A 148 -6.34 17.96 -14.82
N SER A 149 -7.29 17.24 -14.20
CA SER A 149 -8.42 17.96 -13.60
C SER A 149 -7.83 18.74 -12.43
N VAL A 150 -7.70 20.05 -12.64
CA VAL A 150 -7.15 20.99 -11.68
C VAL A 150 -7.99 20.92 -10.41
N GLY A 151 -7.48 20.20 -9.41
CA GLY A 151 -7.89 20.39 -8.02
C GLY A 151 -7.19 21.64 -7.52
N GLU A 152 -7.77 22.82 -7.75
CA GLU A 152 -7.37 24.05 -7.07
C GLU A 152 -7.45 23.79 -5.55
N GLY A 153 -6.30 23.82 -4.85
CA GLY A 153 -6.29 23.75 -3.38
C GLY A 153 -5.07 23.13 -2.71
N ILE A 154 -4.08 22.58 -3.42
CA ILE A 154 -2.96 21.87 -2.75
C ILE A 154 -1.82 22.82 -2.34
N GLU A 155 -1.67 23.99 -2.95
CA GLU A 155 -0.52 24.88 -2.68
C GLU A 155 -0.63 25.69 -1.37
N GLU A 156 -1.82 25.91 -0.81
CA GLU A 156 -1.95 26.82 0.33
C GLU A 156 -1.62 26.16 1.69
N TYR A 157 -1.61 24.82 1.78
CA TYR A 157 -1.42 24.12 3.06
C TYR A 157 0.03 23.72 3.39
N MET A 158 0.97 23.90 2.46
CA MET A 158 2.37 23.48 2.63
C MET A 158 3.25 24.49 3.41
N HIS A 159 2.73 25.67 3.76
CA HIS A 159 3.52 26.71 4.44
C HIS A 159 3.31 26.84 5.96
N ASN A 160 2.41 26.08 6.58
CA ASN A 160 1.99 26.35 7.97
C ASN A 160 2.13 25.19 8.96
N THR A 161 3.15 24.33 8.81
CA THR A 161 3.57 23.42 9.90
C THR A 161 5.09 23.27 9.96
N GLY A 162 5.76 24.35 10.37
CA GLY A 162 7.01 24.27 11.11
C GLY A 162 6.75 24.66 12.59
N PRO A 163 7.63 24.30 13.53
CA PRO A 163 7.48 24.64 14.94
C PRO A 163 7.37 26.15 15.20
#